data_AF-A0A954N180-F1
#
_entry.id   AF-A0A954N180-F1
#
_cell.length_a   1.000
_cell.length_b   1.000
_cell.length_c   1.000
_cell.angle_alpha   90.00
_cell.angle_beta   90.00
_cell.angle_gamma   90.00
#
_symmetry.space_group_name_H-M   'P 1'
#
loop_
_entity.id
_entity.type
_entity.pdbx_description
1 polymer ?
#
loop_
_entity_poly.entity_id
_entity_poly.type
_entity_poly.pdbx_seq_one_letter_code
_entity_poly.pdbx_strand_id
1 'polypeptide(L)'
;PLDQSLTQARNERKQLDDSLPATMVFNDMKEPRETFVLIRGEYDKKGDKVTANTPSILPPLPEGAPRNRLSLAKWLLDPRHPLTSRVIVNRFWQQYFGTGLVKTTEDFGTQGSRPSHPELLDWLATEFMNSGWDVKGLQRKIVMSATYRQSSVTNPDLVQKDPENLLL
;
A
#
# COMPACT_ATOMS: atom_id res chain seq x y z
N PRO A 1 -57.16 4.80 18.24
CA PRO A 1 -56.92 4.85 16.77
C PRO A 1 -55.44 5.01 16.39
N LEU A 2 -54.74 6.02 16.92
CA LEU A 2 -53.32 6.28 16.64
C LEU A 2 -52.37 5.18 17.14
N ASP A 3 -52.61 4.61 18.33
CA ASP A 3 -51.76 3.52 18.84
C ASP A 3 -51.92 2.23 18.03
N GLN A 4 -53.09 1.98 17.46
CA GLN A 4 -53.34 0.82 16.60
C GLN A 4 -52.65 0.98 15.25
N SER A 5 -52.72 2.16 14.63
CA SER A 5 -52.00 2.42 13.38
C SER A 5 -50.48 2.41 13.58
N LEU A 6 -49.99 2.91 14.71
CA LEU A 6 -48.57 2.88 15.06
C LEU A 6 -48.07 1.44 15.28
N THR A 7 -48.89 0.60 15.90
CA THR A 7 -48.58 -0.83 16.12
C THR A 7 -48.59 -1.59 14.80
N GLN A 8 -49.55 -1.31 13.92
CA GLN A 8 -49.62 -1.91 12.59
C GLN A 8 -48.39 -1.53 11.74
N ALA A 9 -48.04 -0.26 11.66
CA ALA A 9 -46.88 0.21 10.92
C ALA A 9 -45.55 -0.40 11.45
N ARG A 10 -45.44 -0.60 12.77
CA ARG A 10 -44.28 -1.30 13.37
C ARG A 10 -44.22 -2.76 12.96
N ASN A 11 -45.36 -3.45 12.90
CA ASN A 11 -45.43 -4.85 12.48
C ASN A 11 -45.10 -5.01 10.99
N GLU A 12 -45.63 -4.13 10.14
CA GLU A 12 -45.34 -4.11 8.70
C GLU A 12 -43.85 -3.87 8.43
N ARG A 13 -43.24 -2.91 9.14
CA ARG A 13 -41.80 -2.66 9.05
C ARG A 13 -40.97 -3.88 9.49
N LYS A 14 -41.36 -4.54 10.59
CA LYS A 14 -40.64 -5.73 11.05
C LYS A 14 -40.74 -6.88 10.05
N GLN A 15 -41.92 -7.13 9.48
CA GLN A 15 -42.09 -8.13 8.43
C GLN A 15 -41.23 -7.83 7.20
N LEU A 16 -41.11 -6.56 6.82
CA LEU A 16 -40.24 -6.14 5.73
C LEU A 16 -38.76 -6.40 6.11
N ASP A 17 -38.31 -5.93 7.27
CA ASP A 17 -36.93 -6.11 7.74
C ASP A 17 -36.54 -7.60 7.83
N ASP A 18 -37.44 -8.47 8.32
CA ASP A 18 -37.24 -9.92 8.41
C ASP A 18 -37.25 -10.63 7.04
N SER A 19 -37.93 -10.04 6.03
CA SER A 19 -37.97 -10.56 4.65
C SER A 19 -36.75 -10.18 3.81
N LEU A 20 -35.99 -9.16 4.25
CA LEU A 20 -34.79 -8.72 3.56
C LEU A 20 -33.64 -9.70 3.81
N PRO A 21 -32.91 -10.14 2.77
CA PRO A 21 -31.75 -10.99 2.94
C PRO A 21 -30.65 -10.23 3.69
N ALA A 22 -30.32 -10.68 4.89
CA ALA A 22 -29.23 -10.12 5.67
C ALA A 22 -27.87 -10.60 5.12
N THR A 23 -26.93 -9.66 4.94
CA THR A 23 -25.54 -9.96 4.60
C THR A 23 -24.65 -9.63 5.81
N MET A 24 -23.79 -10.58 6.18
CA MET A 24 -22.80 -10.35 7.23
C MET A 24 -21.77 -9.32 6.76
N VAL A 25 -21.67 -8.21 7.48
CA VAL A 25 -20.63 -7.20 7.28
C VAL A 25 -19.66 -7.22 8.45
N PHE A 26 -18.37 -7.06 8.15
CA PHE A 26 -17.37 -6.85 9.21
C PHE A 26 -17.55 -5.45 9.78
N ASN A 27 -17.65 -5.36 11.11
CA ASN A 27 -17.63 -4.10 11.84
C ASN A 27 -16.57 -4.17 12.95
N ASP A 28 -16.03 -3.02 13.31
CA ASP A 28 -15.09 -2.94 14.43
C ASP A 28 -15.81 -3.22 15.75
N MET A 29 -15.16 -3.97 16.64
CA MET A 29 -15.68 -4.24 17.98
C MET A 29 -15.70 -2.95 18.81
N LYS A 30 -16.74 -2.77 19.65
CA LYS A 30 -16.81 -1.64 20.60
C LYS A 30 -15.60 -1.61 21.54
N GLU A 31 -15.19 -2.78 22.02
CA GLU A 31 -14.01 -2.97 22.83
C GLU A 31 -13.01 -3.84 22.07
N PRO A 32 -11.79 -3.34 21.76
CA PRO A 32 -10.78 -4.12 21.08
C PRO A 32 -10.34 -5.32 21.93
N ARG A 33 -10.22 -6.49 21.29
CA ARG A 33 -9.66 -7.68 21.94
C ARG A 33 -8.20 -7.44 22.37
N GLU A 34 -7.85 -7.90 23.57
CA GLU A 34 -6.46 -7.93 23.98
C GLU A 34 -5.66 -8.90 23.10
N THR A 35 -4.51 -8.43 22.60
CA THR A 35 -3.64 -9.20 21.72
C THR A 35 -2.25 -9.30 22.34
N PHE A 36 -1.60 -10.45 22.19
CA PHE A 36 -0.31 -10.75 22.82
C PHE A 36 0.66 -11.32 21.78
N VAL A 37 1.95 -11.12 22.00
CA VAL A 37 2.99 -11.85 21.24
C VAL A 37 2.89 -13.33 21.62
N LEU A 38 2.78 -14.21 20.63
CA LEU A 38 2.75 -15.66 20.88
C LEU A 38 4.18 -16.20 20.88
N ILE A 39 4.62 -16.75 22.02
CA ILE A 39 5.98 -17.27 22.17
C ILE A 39 6.11 -18.50 21.27
N ARG A 40 6.98 -18.42 20.27
CA ARG A 40 7.16 -19.47 19.23
C ARG A 40 5.89 -19.79 18.44
N GLY A 41 4.91 -18.88 18.42
CA GLY A 41 3.62 -19.08 17.75
C GLY A 41 2.64 -20.00 18.49
N GLU A 42 2.96 -20.42 19.72
CA GLU A 42 2.07 -21.25 20.55
C GLU A 42 0.92 -20.38 21.12
N TYR A 43 -0.33 -20.79 20.90
CA TYR A 43 -1.52 -19.99 21.21
C TYR A 43 -1.82 -19.87 22.72
N ASP A 44 -1.34 -20.83 23.50
CA ASP A 44 -1.45 -20.90 24.96
C ASP A 44 -0.32 -20.13 25.66
N LYS A 45 0.85 -19.99 25.02
CA LYS A 45 1.99 -19.22 25.54
C LYS A 45 1.96 -17.77 25.10
N LYS A 46 1.16 -16.98 25.81
CA LYS A 46 1.09 -15.52 25.66
C LYS A 46 2.31 -14.85 26.31
N GLY A 47 3.03 -14.05 25.53
CA GLY A 47 4.05 -13.10 25.99
C GLY A 47 3.45 -11.71 26.20
N ASP A 48 4.19 -10.68 25.80
CA ASP A 48 3.81 -9.28 26.03
C ASP A 48 2.53 -8.87 25.31
N LYS A 49 1.71 -8.06 25.98
CA LYS A 49 0.53 -7.43 25.38
C LYS A 49 0.97 -6.41 24.34
N VAL A 50 0.35 -6.46 23.17
CA VAL A 50 0.63 -5.54 22.05
C VAL A 50 -0.59 -4.72 21.70
N THR A 51 -0.34 -3.53 21.15
CA THR A 51 -1.37 -2.63 20.65
C THR A 51 -1.08 -2.26 19.20
N ALA A 52 -2.11 -1.87 18.46
CA ALA A 52 -1.95 -1.43 17.07
C ALA A 52 -1.06 -0.18 17.02
N ASN A 53 0.05 -0.24 16.30
CA ASN A 53 0.94 0.90 16.11
C ASN A 53 1.76 0.75 14.82
N THR A 54 2.44 1.81 14.38
CA THR A 54 3.42 1.73 13.30
C THR A 54 4.76 1.20 13.80
N PRO A 55 5.57 0.54 12.94
CA PRO A 55 6.91 0.10 13.29
C PRO A 55 7.77 1.28 13.77
N SER A 56 8.51 1.11 14.86
CA SER A 56 9.28 2.19 15.50
C SER A 56 10.41 2.77 14.63
N ILE A 57 10.85 2.05 13.60
CA ILE A 57 11.85 2.51 12.63
C ILE A 57 11.27 3.45 11.56
N LEU A 58 9.94 3.49 11.43
CA LEU A 58 9.24 4.36 10.49
C LEU A 58 8.63 5.56 11.24
N PRO A 59 8.21 6.62 10.52
CA PRO A 59 7.57 7.76 11.17
C PRO A 59 6.38 7.32 12.04
N PRO A 60 6.18 7.92 13.23
CA PRO A 60 5.06 7.56 14.07
C PRO A 60 3.72 7.98 13.43
N LEU A 61 2.63 7.39 13.90
CA LEU A 61 1.29 7.91 13.58
C LEU A 61 1.14 9.36 14.07
N PRO A 62 0.40 10.23 13.35
CA PRO A 62 0.09 11.56 13.83
C PRO A 62 -0.56 11.53 15.22
N GLU A 63 -0.21 12.52 16.05
CA GLU A 63 -0.74 12.62 17.41
C GLU A 63 -2.27 12.74 17.39
N GLY A 64 -2.95 11.99 18.26
CA GLY A 64 -4.42 11.94 18.30
C GLY A 64 -5.09 11.12 17.17
N ALA A 65 -4.33 10.58 16.20
CA ALA A 65 -4.92 9.72 15.18
C ALA A 65 -5.42 8.39 15.80
N PRO A 66 -6.65 7.94 15.49
CA PRO A 66 -7.15 6.67 16.00
C PRO A 66 -6.30 5.52 15.43
N ARG A 67 -5.93 4.54 16.25
CA ARG A 67 -5.10 3.40 15.83
C ARG A 67 -5.94 2.33 15.11
N ASN A 68 -6.48 2.70 13.95
CA ASN A 68 -7.33 1.86 13.12
C ASN A 68 -6.79 1.77 11.68
N ARG A 69 -7.44 0.94 10.86
CA ARG A 69 -7.03 0.69 9.46
C ARG A 69 -7.03 1.95 8.61
N LEU A 70 -7.98 2.86 8.83
CA LEU A 70 -8.06 4.11 8.07
C LEU A 70 -6.86 5.02 8.36
N SER A 71 -6.46 5.15 9.62
CA SER A 71 -5.27 5.93 9.98
C SER A 71 -3.99 5.31 9.42
N LEU A 72 -3.87 3.98 9.44
CA LEU A 72 -2.75 3.30 8.80
C LEU A 72 -2.69 3.59 7.30
N ALA A 73 -3.83 3.55 6.60
CA ALA A 73 -3.89 3.85 5.18
C ALA A 73 -3.49 5.30 4.87
N LYS A 74 -3.99 6.27 5.66
CA LYS A 74 -3.59 7.68 5.53
C LYS A 74 -2.11 7.88 5.82
N TRP A 75 -1.57 7.18 6.81
CA TRP A 75 -0.15 7.23 7.17
C TRP A 75 0.75 6.64 6.08
N LEU A 76 0.36 5.52 5.46
CA LEU A 76 1.11 4.91 4.35
C LEU A 76 1.21 5.83 3.13
N LEU A 77 0.19 6.65 2.90
CA LEU A 77 0.12 7.59 1.78
C LEU A 77 0.51 9.04 2.17
N ASP A 78 0.98 9.25 3.40
CA ASP A 78 1.44 10.56 3.85
C ASP A 78 2.67 10.98 3.00
N PRO A 79 2.74 12.22 2.50
CA PRO A 79 3.88 12.70 1.71
C PRO A 79 5.24 12.61 2.40
N ARG A 80 5.25 12.54 3.74
CA ARG A 80 6.46 12.37 4.55
C ARG A 80 6.89 10.91 4.66
N HIS A 81 6.06 9.97 4.22
CA HIS A 81 6.39 8.55 4.24
C HIS A 81 7.46 8.23 3.17
N PRO A 82 8.65 7.75 3.55
CA PRO A 82 9.79 7.71 2.63
C PRO A 82 9.72 6.59 1.59
N LEU A 83 8.93 5.53 1.80
CA LEU A 83 9.06 4.30 0.99
C LEU A 83 7.93 4.09 -0.01
N THR A 84 6.70 4.50 0.28
CA THR A 84 5.51 4.07 -0.46
C THR A 84 5.56 4.43 -1.93
N SER A 85 5.86 5.69 -2.23
CA SER A 85 5.95 6.18 -3.60
C SER A 85 7.12 5.54 -4.35
N ARG A 86 8.29 5.44 -3.73
CA ARG A 86 9.49 4.79 -4.30
C ARG A 86 9.24 3.33 -4.65
N VAL A 87 8.62 2.57 -3.74
CA VAL A 87 8.30 1.15 -3.95
C VAL A 87 7.34 0.98 -5.13
N ILE A 88 6.26 1.77 -5.18
CA ILE A 88 5.27 1.66 -6.26
C ILE A 88 5.86 2.08 -7.61
N VAL A 89 6.60 3.18 -7.67
CA VAL A 89 7.29 3.61 -8.89
C VAL A 89 8.26 2.55 -9.38
N ASN A 90 9.05 1.95 -8.48
CA ASN A 90 9.99 0.90 -8.85
C ASN A 90 9.30 -0.35 -9.40
N ARG A 91 8.14 -0.73 -8.83
CA ARG A 91 7.32 -1.83 -9.35
C ARG A 91 6.78 -1.54 -10.75
N PHE A 92 6.26 -0.34 -11.00
CA PHE A 92 5.84 0.04 -12.35
C PHE A 92 7.02 0.06 -13.32
N TRP A 93 8.16 0.62 -12.92
CA TRP A 93 9.38 0.61 -13.72
C TRP A 93 9.78 -0.83 -14.11
N GLN A 94 9.85 -1.73 -13.12
CA GLN A 94 10.16 -3.14 -13.34
C GLN A 94 9.19 -3.80 -14.33
N GLN A 95 7.89 -3.47 -14.28
CA GLN A 95 6.92 -4.04 -15.23
C GLN A 95 7.21 -3.67 -16.68
N TYR A 96 7.80 -2.50 -16.95
CA TYR A 96 8.13 -2.06 -18.31
C TYR A 96 9.52 -2.51 -18.77
N PHE A 97 10.51 -2.50 -17.86
CA PHE A 97 11.92 -2.75 -18.20
C PHE A 97 12.45 -4.12 -17.74
N GLY A 98 11.61 -4.94 -17.09
CA GLY A 98 11.98 -6.25 -16.53
C GLY A 98 12.75 -6.15 -15.20
N THR A 99 13.63 -5.15 -15.07
CA THR A 99 14.40 -4.86 -13.86
C THR A 99 13.99 -3.52 -13.27
N GLY A 100 13.76 -3.46 -11.96
CA GLY A 100 13.50 -2.22 -11.25
C GLY A 100 14.76 -1.34 -11.14
N LEU A 101 14.57 -0.04 -10.92
CA LEU A 101 15.67 0.85 -10.50
C LEU A 101 16.35 0.33 -9.23
N VAL A 102 15.57 -0.25 -8.32
CA VAL A 102 16.02 -1.13 -7.25
C VAL A 102 15.70 -2.57 -7.69
N LYS A 103 16.73 -3.38 -7.89
CA LYS A 103 16.60 -4.78 -8.36
C LYS A 103 15.81 -5.65 -7.39
N THR A 104 16.01 -5.45 -6.09
CA THR A 104 15.28 -6.12 -5.01
C THR A 104 13.95 -5.41 -4.72
N THR A 105 12.93 -5.68 -5.51
CA THR A 105 11.63 -4.98 -5.37
C THR A 105 10.91 -5.21 -4.05
N GLU A 106 11.24 -6.31 -3.37
CA GLU A 106 10.69 -6.67 -2.05
C GLU A 106 11.53 -6.15 -0.88
N ASP A 107 12.70 -5.55 -1.14
CA ASP A 107 13.60 -5.05 -0.09
C ASP A 107 14.26 -3.72 -0.49
N PHE A 108 13.79 -2.64 0.14
CA PHE A 108 14.34 -1.29 0.05
C PHE A 108 15.23 -0.92 1.26
N GLY A 109 15.50 -1.90 2.12
CA GLY A 109 16.33 -1.78 3.31
C GLY A 109 17.79 -2.13 3.04
N THR A 110 18.51 -2.49 4.10
CA THR A 110 19.96 -2.72 4.08
C THR A 110 20.38 -4.02 3.41
N GLN A 111 19.46 -4.98 3.26
CA GLN A 111 19.68 -6.24 2.54
C GLN A 111 19.28 -6.13 1.06
N GLY A 112 18.65 -5.02 0.66
CA GLY A 112 18.31 -4.70 -0.71
C GLY A 112 19.47 -4.15 -1.54
N SER A 113 19.34 -4.25 -2.86
CA SER A 113 20.22 -3.56 -3.81
C SER A 113 20.04 -2.05 -3.71
N ARG A 114 21.11 -1.28 -3.90
CA ARG A 114 20.99 0.19 -4.05
C ARG A 114 20.31 0.54 -5.37
N PRO A 115 19.59 1.67 -5.45
CA PRO A 115 19.03 2.14 -6.72
C PRO A 115 20.14 2.37 -7.74
N SER A 116 19.96 1.90 -8.98
CA SER A 116 20.87 2.20 -10.09
C SER A 116 20.88 3.69 -10.41
N HIS A 117 19.70 4.32 -10.38
CA HIS A 117 19.50 5.75 -10.65
C HIS A 117 18.67 6.38 -9.50
N PRO A 118 19.31 6.76 -8.38
CA PRO A 118 18.60 7.25 -7.19
C PRO A 118 17.85 8.56 -7.44
N GLU A 119 18.44 9.50 -8.19
CA GLU A 119 17.80 10.78 -8.51
C GLU A 119 16.57 10.61 -9.40
N LEU A 120 16.61 9.67 -10.36
CA LEU A 120 15.45 9.34 -11.20
C LEU A 120 14.32 8.72 -10.37
N LEU A 121 14.66 7.79 -9.48
CA LEU A 121 13.67 7.18 -8.59
C LEU A 121 13.00 8.23 -7.69
N ASP A 122 13.79 9.12 -7.09
CA ASP A 122 13.30 10.19 -6.23
C ASP A 122 12.44 11.19 -6.99
N TRP A 123 12.84 11.55 -8.21
CA TRP A 123 12.06 12.42 -9.07
C TRP A 123 10.72 11.79 -9.47
N LEU A 124 10.72 10.55 -9.95
CA LEU A 124 9.49 9.83 -10.32
C LEU A 124 8.56 9.64 -9.12
N ALA A 125 9.11 9.30 -7.95
CA ALA A 125 8.35 9.15 -6.71
C ALA A 125 7.69 10.46 -6.28
N THR A 126 8.41 11.58 -6.39
CA THR A 126 7.91 12.92 -6.04
C THR A 126 6.82 13.36 -7.03
N GLU A 127 7.06 13.19 -8.33
CA GLU A 127 6.08 13.49 -9.37
C GLU A 127 4.79 12.67 -9.24
N PHE A 128 4.92 11.39 -8.88
CA PHE A 128 3.77 10.50 -8.69
C PHE A 128 2.92 10.92 -7.48
N MET A 129 3.55 11.37 -6.38
CA MET A 129 2.81 11.92 -5.25
C MET A 129 2.15 13.27 -5.61
N ASN A 130 2.87 14.16 -6.27
CA ASN A 130 2.38 15.49 -6.66
C ASN A 130 1.22 15.44 -7.67
N SER A 131 1.16 14.39 -8.51
CA SER A 131 0.03 14.17 -9.42
C SER A 131 -1.24 13.66 -8.72
N GLY A 132 -1.20 13.45 -7.40
CA GLY A 132 -2.29 12.84 -6.66
C GLY A 132 -2.40 11.34 -6.89
N TRP A 133 -1.27 10.66 -7.08
CA TRP A 133 -1.19 9.22 -7.34
C TRP A 133 -1.83 8.80 -8.69
N ASP A 134 -1.72 9.65 -9.72
CA ASP A 134 -2.19 9.34 -11.08
C ASP A 134 -1.30 8.26 -11.73
N VAL A 135 -1.75 7.01 -11.63
CA VAL A 135 -1.09 5.83 -12.21
C VAL A 135 -0.96 5.96 -13.73
N LYS A 136 -2.00 6.45 -14.42
CA LYS A 136 -1.98 6.59 -15.88
C LYS A 136 -1.00 7.66 -16.31
N GLY A 137 -0.91 8.75 -15.55
CA GLY A 137 0.09 9.81 -15.72
C GLY A 137 1.52 9.28 -15.60
N LEU A 138 1.80 8.51 -14.54
CA LEU A 138 3.12 7.89 -14.33
C LEU A 138 3.48 6.93 -15.47
N GLN A 139 2.58 6.02 -15.82
CA GLN A 139 2.80 5.06 -16.90
C GLN A 139 3.05 5.76 -18.24
N ARG A 140 2.25 6.79 -18.56
CA ARG A 140 2.47 7.62 -19.76
C ARG A 140 3.86 8.25 -19.76
N LYS A 141 4.31 8.79 -18.62
CA LYS A 141 5.64 9.41 -18.47
C LYS A 141 6.76 8.39 -18.72
N ILE A 142 6.61 7.15 -18.24
CA ILE A 142 7.55 6.07 -18.48
C ILE A 142 7.60 5.69 -19.97
N VAL A 143 6.46 5.38 -20.59
CA VAL A 143 6.44 4.93 -22.00
C VAL A 143 6.78 6.04 -23.01
N MET A 144 6.67 7.30 -22.59
CA MET A 144 7.09 8.47 -23.38
C MET A 144 8.51 8.95 -23.03
N SER A 145 9.26 8.21 -22.21
CA SER A 145 10.66 8.54 -21.92
C SER A 145 11.58 8.25 -23.11
N ALA A 146 12.74 8.90 -23.15
CA ALA A 146 13.77 8.56 -24.14
C ALA A 146 14.25 7.11 -23.95
N THR A 147 14.45 6.70 -22.70
CA THR A 147 14.84 5.34 -22.29
C THR A 147 13.89 4.27 -22.85
N TYR A 148 12.57 4.42 -22.70
CA TYR A 148 11.61 3.43 -23.22
C TYR A 148 11.59 3.37 -24.76
N ARG A 149 11.93 4.49 -25.43
CA ARG A 149 11.97 4.57 -26.90
C ARG A 149 13.31 4.14 -27.51
N GLN A 150 14.29 3.73 -26.70
CA GLN A 150 15.54 3.22 -27.24
C GLN A 150 15.32 1.92 -28.02
N SER A 151 16.20 1.67 -28.99
CA SER A 151 16.18 0.41 -29.74
C SER A 151 16.53 -0.74 -28.82
N SER A 152 15.74 -1.81 -28.85
CA SER A 152 16.05 -3.06 -28.14
C SER A 152 17.05 -3.94 -28.88
N VAL A 153 17.49 -3.54 -30.09
CA VAL A 153 18.50 -4.28 -30.86
C VAL A 153 19.86 -4.09 -30.20
N THR A 154 20.36 -5.14 -29.57
CA THR A 154 21.67 -5.15 -28.91
C THR A 154 22.80 -5.59 -29.84
N ASN A 155 24.04 -5.27 -29.49
CA ASN A 155 25.24 -5.77 -30.13
C ASN A 155 26.24 -6.30 -29.07
N PRO A 156 27.26 -7.08 -29.44
CA PRO A 156 28.21 -7.66 -28.49
C PRO A 156 28.91 -6.61 -27.61
N ASP A 157 29.22 -5.43 -28.15
CA ASP A 157 29.88 -4.35 -27.41
C ASP A 157 28.98 -3.76 -26.32
N LEU A 158 27.67 -3.64 -26.58
CA LEU A 158 26.68 -3.16 -25.62
C LEU A 158 26.46 -4.18 -24.51
N VAL A 159 26.38 -5.47 -24.85
CA VAL A 159 26.28 -6.55 -23.84
C VAL A 159 27.52 -6.60 -22.96
N GLN A 160 28.70 -6.34 -23.51
CA GLN A 160 29.94 -6.29 -22.71
C GLN A 160 29.97 -5.08 -21.76
N LYS A 161 29.43 -3.93 -22.19
CA LYS A 161 29.40 -2.69 -21.40
C LYS A 161 28.31 -2.70 -20.33
N ASP A 162 27.15 -3.25 -20.65
CA ASP A 162 26.00 -3.30 -19.74
C ASP A 162 25.24 -4.63 -19.87
N PRO A 163 25.79 -5.72 -19.30
CA PRO A 163 25.18 -7.05 -19.38
C PRO A 163 23.78 -7.13 -18.75
N GLU A 164 23.51 -6.28 -17.75
CA GLU A 164 22.24 -6.27 -17.01
C GLU A 164 21.23 -5.23 -17.55
N ASN A 165 21.59 -4.49 -18.61
CA ASN A 165 20.77 -3.44 -19.22
C ASN A 165 20.27 -2.41 -18.18
N LEU A 166 21.17 -1.94 -17.33
CA LEU A 166 20.89 -0.98 -16.26
C LEU A 166 21.08 0.48 -16.67
N LEU A 167 21.87 0.77 -17.69
CA LEU A 167 22.15 2.12 -18.19
C LEU A 167 20.96 2.63 -19.02
N LEU A 168 20.60 3.90 -18.82
CA LEU A 168 19.36 4.50 -19.33
C LEU A 168 19.57 5.61 -20.37
#